data_AF-A0A350CIY5-F1
#
_entry.id   AF-A0A350CIY5-F1
#
_cell.length_a   1.000
_cell.length_b   1.000
_cell.length_c   1.000
_cell.angle_alpha   90.00
_cell.angle_beta   90.00
_cell.angle_gamma   90.00
#
_symmetry.space_group_name_H-M   'P 1'
#
loop_
_entity.id
_entity.type
_entity.pdbx_description
1 polymer ?
#
loop_
_entity_poly.entity_id
_entity_poly.type
_entity_poly.pdbx_seq_one_letter_code
_entity_poly.pdbx_strand_id
1 'polypeptide(L)'
;MADPVPAPAAPAASARPFVHLHCHTHYSLLDGVNRIPDLVSHVKSCGMNAVAITDHGNLYGAIEFYNACKSGGIKPIVGYEAYVAPGVRTDRSASRQKEAATHLTLLAMNRRGFDNLIRMSSAAYLEGFYYKPRIDRGLLEECNEGIICLSGCASSELSRLLLADSQDDAKRLVEWYVRVFGDRFYLEIQNSGFEIQRQCMEMTVDLAAKMGLPLVAT
;
A
#
# COMPACT_ATOMS: atom_id res chain seq x y z
N MET A 1 -3.35 -1.23 -39.98
CA MET A 1 -2.30 -0.47 -39.26
C MET A 1 -3.03 0.29 -38.17
N ALA A 2 -2.72 0.04 -36.90
CA ALA A 2 -3.32 0.79 -35.80
C ALA A 2 -2.71 2.20 -35.78
N ASP A 3 -3.54 3.22 -35.64
CA ASP A 3 -3.10 4.60 -35.52
C ASP A 3 -2.19 4.76 -34.28
N PRO A 4 -1.14 5.59 -34.36
CA PRO A 4 -0.26 5.83 -33.22
C PRO A 4 -1.04 6.49 -32.07
N VAL A 5 -0.86 5.95 -30.86
CA VAL A 5 -1.38 6.55 -29.63
C VAL A 5 -0.82 7.97 -29.50
N PRO A 6 -1.65 9.01 -29.32
CA PRO A 6 -1.18 10.37 -29.23
C PRO A 6 -0.26 10.54 -28.00
N ALA A 7 0.83 11.27 -28.19
CA ALA A 7 1.73 11.61 -27.10
C ALA A 7 0.98 12.41 -26.01
N PRO A 8 1.26 12.17 -24.72
CA PRO A 8 0.61 12.90 -23.64
C PRO A 8 0.92 14.39 -23.78
N ALA A 9 -0.11 15.22 -23.61
CA ALA A 9 0.02 16.68 -23.59
C ALA A 9 1.00 17.10 -22.48
N ALA A 10 1.81 18.13 -22.75
CA ALA A 10 2.70 18.71 -21.76
C ALA A 10 1.90 19.12 -20.52
N PRO A 11 2.39 18.85 -19.29
CA PRO A 11 1.65 19.13 -18.08
C PRO A 11 1.35 20.63 -17.98
N ALA A 12 0.07 20.96 -17.82
CA ALA A 12 -0.37 22.33 -17.61
C ALA A 12 0.31 22.91 -16.36
N ALA A 13 0.82 24.13 -16.51
CA ALA A 13 1.54 24.84 -15.46
C ALA A 13 0.59 25.28 -14.32
N SER A 14 0.26 24.36 -13.40
CA SER A 14 0.01 24.60 -11.95
C SER A 14 -0.46 23.33 -11.21
N ALA A 15 -0.06 22.12 -11.62
CA ALA A 15 -0.41 20.92 -10.85
C ALA A 15 0.36 20.94 -9.52
N ARG A 16 -0.35 20.82 -8.39
CA ARG A 16 0.29 20.61 -7.08
C ARG A 16 1.20 19.38 -7.18
N PRO A 17 2.41 19.40 -6.59
CA PRO A 17 3.30 18.26 -6.65
C PRO A 17 2.62 17.02 -6.05
N PHE A 18 2.82 15.88 -6.69
CA PHE A 18 2.23 14.60 -6.30
C PHE A 18 3.26 13.48 -6.42
N VAL A 19 3.16 12.47 -5.57
CA VAL A 19 4.02 11.29 -5.54
C VAL A 19 3.12 10.08 -5.26
N HIS A 20 3.15 9.07 -6.12
CA HIS A 20 2.43 7.82 -5.86
C HIS A 20 3.10 7.06 -4.73
N LEU A 21 2.32 6.72 -3.69
CA LEU A 21 2.78 5.96 -2.52
C LEU A 21 2.23 4.53 -2.47
N HIS A 22 1.29 4.18 -3.35
CA HIS A 22 0.75 2.85 -3.53
C HIS A 22 0.81 2.52 -5.03
N CYS A 23 1.79 1.73 -5.44
CA CYS A 23 2.00 1.42 -6.85
C CYS A 23 2.57 0.01 -7.01
N HIS A 24 1.97 -0.77 -7.90
CA HIS A 24 2.39 -2.12 -8.21
C HIS A 24 3.31 -2.14 -9.42
N THR A 25 4.40 -2.90 -9.30
CA THR A 25 5.28 -3.24 -10.41
C THR A 25 4.92 -4.61 -10.98
N HIS A 26 5.58 -5.00 -12.06
CA HIS A 26 5.52 -6.35 -12.60
C HIS A 26 5.93 -7.47 -11.60
N TYR A 27 6.49 -7.14 -10.43
CA TYR A 27 6.74 -8.09 -9.35
C TYR A 27 5.49 -8.40 -8.49
N SER A 28 4.41 -7.65 -8.65
CA SER A 28 3.06 -8.13 -8.30
C SER A 28 2.61 -9.15 -9.34
N LEU A 29 3.18 -10.35 -9.28
CA LEU A 29 3.00 -11.39 -10.29
C LEU A 29 1.51 -11.66 -10.57
N LEU A 30 1.17 -11.75 -11.85
CA LEU A 30 -0.20 -11.99 -12.37
C LEU A 30 -1.16 -10.79 -12.28
N ASP A 31 -0.70 -9.63 -11.82
CA ASP A 31 -1.53 -8.41 -11.71
C ASP A 31 -0.79 -7.16 -12.21
N GLY A 32 0.37 -6.86 -11.63
CA GLY A 32 1.12 -5.66 -11.95
C GLY A 32 1.74 -5.68 -13.35
N VAL A 33 1.66 -4.54 -14.04
CA VAL A 33 2.14 -4.37 -15.42
C VAL A 33 3.28 -3.37 -15.56
N ASN A 34 3.56 -2.57 -14.52
CA ASN A 34 4.58 -1.53 -14.58
C ASN A 34 5.99 -2.14 -14.50
N ARG A 35 6.73 -2.06 -15.61
CA ARG A 35 8.16 -2.36 -15.63
C ARG A 35 8.92 -1.24 -14.93
N ILE A 36 9.86 -1.60 -14.06
CA ILE A 36 10.54 -0.62 -13.20
C ILE A 36 11.24 0.49 -14.01
N PRO A 37 12.01 0.21 -15.08
CA PRO A 37 12.66 1.26 -15.87
C PRO A 37 11.66 2.22 -16.53
N ASP A 38 10.54 1.68 -17.03
CA ASP A 38 9.48 2.46 -17.70
C ASP A 38 8.74 3.33 -16.68
N LEU A 39 8.42 2.78 -15.50
CA LEU A 39 7.83 3.50 -14.38
C LEU A 39 8.70 4.69 -13.96
N VAL A 40 9.99 4.46 -13.72
CA VAL A 40 10.92 5.53 -13.30
C VAL A 40 11.03 6.63 -14.37
N SER A 41 11.08 6.24 -15.65
CA SER A 41 11.14 7.18 -16.77
C SER A 41 9.85 8.02 -16.87
N HIS A 42 8.70 7.40 -16.68
CA HIS A 42 7.40 8.07 -16.70
C HIS A 42 7.22 9.04 -15.51
N VAL A 43 7.52 8.60 -14.29
CA VAL A 43 7.50 9.44 -13.09
C VAL A 43 8.36 10.70 -13.28
N LYS A 44 9.55 10.54 -13.87
CA LYS A 44 10.44 11.65 -14.19
C LYS A 44 9.86 12.59 -15.24
N SER A 45 9.27 12.07 -16.32
CA SER A 45 8.67 12.91 -17.37
C SER A 45 7.43 13.67 -16.89
N CYS A 46 6.72 13.14 -15.88
CA CYS A 46 5.64 13.82 -15.18
C CYS A 46 6.12 14.90 -14.18
N GLY A 47 7.44 15.10 -14.01
CA GLY A 47 8.01 16.09 -13.10
C GLY A 47 7.95 15.70 -11.62
N MET A 48 7.64 14.43 -11.31
CA MET A 48 7.69 13.91 -9.94
C MET A 48 9.14 13.65 -9.52
N ASN A 49 9.44 13.80 -8.23
CA ASN A 49 10.79 13.60 -7.68
C ASN A 49 10.94 12.31 -6.85
N ALA A 50 9.85 11.58 -6.65
CA ALA A 50 9.80 10.34 -5.87
C ALA A 50 8.68 9.43 -6.38
N VAL A 51 8.76 8.15 -6.05
CA VAL A 51 7.69 7.16 -6.24
C VAL A 51 7.89 6.02 -5.24
N ALA A 52 6.81 5.38 -4.81
CA ALA A 52 6.88 4.14 -4.04
C ALA A 52 6.55 2.91 -4.90
N ILE A 53 7.06 1.75 -4.49
CA ILE A 53 6.53 0.46 -4.92
C ILE A 53 5.98 -0.30 -3.72
N THR A 54 4.83 -0.92 -3.87
CA THR A 54 4.09 -1.62 -2.81
C THR A 54 3.54 -2.93 -3.37
N ASP A 55 4.44 -3.80 -3.82
CA ASP A 55 4.03 -5.04 -4.49
C ASP A 55 3.29 -6.00 -3.55
N HIS A 56 2.38 -6.79 -4.13
CA HIS A 56 1.50 -7.70 -3.39
C HIS A 56 2.29 -8.79 -2.66
N GLY A 57 2.37 -8.67 -1.34
CA GLY A 57 2.90 -9.70 -0.45
C GLY A 57 4.37 -10.06 -0.66
N ASN A 58 5.14 -9.26 -1.42
CA ASN A 58 6.55 -9.53 -1.68
C ASN A 58 7.41 -8.26 -1.81
N LEU A 59 8.73 -8.44 -1.83
CA LEU A 59 9.74 -7.38 -2.02
C LEU A 59 10.70 -7.71 -3.19
N TYR A 60 10.27 -8.52 -4.16
CA TYR A 60 11.16 -9.07 -5.18
C TYR A 60 11.86 -7.98 -6.02
N GLY A 61 11.12 -6.91 -6.34
CA GLY A 61 11.63 -5.78 -7.11
C GLY A 61 12.40 -4.73 -6.33
N ALA A 62 12.54 -4.85 -5.00
CA ALA A 62 13.02 -3.75 -4.16
C ALA A 62 14.40 -3.22 -4.56
N ILE A 63 15.36 -4.10 -4.85
CA ILE A 63 16.74 -3.71 -5.19
C ILE A 63 16.84 -3.19 -6.62
N GLU A 64 16.15 -3.81 -7.58
CA GLU A 64 16.09 -3.30 -8.96
C GLU A 64 15.48 -1.90 -8.98
N PHE A 65 14.35 -1.72 -8.30
CA PHE A 65 13.65 -0.45 -8.18
C PHE A 65 14.52 0.64 -7.55
N TYR A 66 15.17 0.33 -6.44
CA TYR A 66 16.06 1.27 -5.76
C TYR A 66 17.18 1.74 -6.70
N ASN A 67 17.83 0.81 -7.41
CA ASN A 67 18.92 1.13 -8.33
C ASN A 67 18.42 1.92 -9.55
N ALA A 68 17.28 1.55 -10.13
CA ALA A 68 16.68 2.26 -11.25
C ALA A 68 16.31 3.70 -10.88
N CYS A 69 15.67 3.90 -9.73
CA CYS A 69 15.35 5.25 -9.23
C CYS A 69 16.61 6.10 -9.02
N LYS A 70 17.65 5.52 -8.40
CA LYS A 70 18.93 6.22 -8.17
C LYS A 70 19.57 6.66 -9.49
N SER A 71 19.63 5.78 -10.48
CA SER A 71 20.13 6.11 -11.83
C SER A 71 19.24 7.14 -12.54
N GLY A 72 17.93 7.11 -12.31
CA GLY A 72 16.97 8.05 -12.87
C GLY A 72 16.94 9.42 -12.20
N GLY A 73 17.55 9.58 -11.02
CA GLY A 73 17.44 10.80 -10.21
C GLY A 73 16.08 10.95 -9.51
N ILE A 74 15.39 9.83 -9.27
CA ILE A 74 14.12 9.75 -8.54
C ILE A 74 14.41 9.21 -7.13
N LYS A 75 13.73 9.75 -6.11
CA LYS A 75 13.83 9.23 -4.74
C LYS A 75 12.99 7.93 -4.64
N PRO A 76 13.62 6.76 -4.40
CA PRO A 76 12.87 5.52 -4.20
C PRO A 76 12.23 5.50 -2.81
N ILE A 77 10.99 5.02 -2.74
CA ILE A 77 10.31 4.64 -1.49
C ILE A 77 9.97 3.15 -1.59
N VAL A 78 10.65 2.32 -0.79
CA VAL A 78 10.36 0.88 -0.78
C VAL A 78 9.21 0.61 0.17
N GLY A 79 8.16 -0.02 -0.34
CA GLY A 79 6.99 -0.42 0.42
C GLY A 79 6.62 -1.88 0.18
N TYR A 80 5.51 -2.27 0.79
CA TYR A 80 4.99 -3.63 0.86
C TYR A 80 3.48 -3.56 1.05
N GLU A 81 2.70 -4.03 0.07
CA GLU A 81 1.27 -4.23 0.31
C GLU A 81 1.07 -5.62 0.89
N ALA A 82 0.98 -5.67 2.23
CA ALA A 82 0.89 -6.89 2.99
C ALA A 82 -0.49 -7.55 2.83
N TYR A 83 -0.50 -8.88 2.80
CA TYR A 83 -1.71 -9.63 3.13
C TYR A 83 -1.76 -9.83 4.65
N VAL A 84 -2.80 -9.36 5.32
CA VAL A 84 -2.98 -9.49 6.78
C VAL A 84 -4.04 -10.54 7.07
N ALA A 85 -3.70 -11.54 7.87
CA ALA A 85 -4.67 -12.54 8.32
C ALA A 85 -5.70 -11.92 9.29
N PRO A 86 -6.99 -12.36 9.26
CA PRO A 86 -8.00 -11.87 10.21
C PRO A 86 -7.67 -12.15 11.69
N GLY A 87 -6.83 -13.16 11.94
CA GLY A 87 -6.35 -13.55 13.27
C GLY A 87 -4.86 -13.89 13.21
N VAL A 88 -4.48 -15.05 13.73
CA VAL A 88 -3.09 -15.52 13.68
C VAL A 88 -2.69 -15.97 12.28
N ARG A 89 -1.47 -15.63 11.83
CA ARG A 89 -1.01 -15.94 10.46
C ARG A 89 -0.90 -17.44 10.18
N THR A 90 -0.82 -18.29 11.20
CA THR A 90 -0.74 -19.75 11.10
C THR A 90 -2.11 -20.42 10.92
N ASP A 91 -3.22 -19.69 11.07
CA ASP A 91 -4.56 -20.24 10.86
C ASP A 91 -4.83 -20.56 9.38
N ARG A 92 -5.50 -21.67 9.11
CA ARG A 92 -5.86 -22.21 7.79
C ARG A 92 -7.36 -22.57 7.71
N SER A 93 -8.18 -22.01 8.59
CA SER A 93 -9.62 -22.28 8.70
C SER A 93 -10.48 -21.63 7.60
N ALA A 94 -10.01 -20.55 6.99
CA ALA A 94 -10.78 -19.78 6.01
C ALA A 94 -11.07 -20.59 4.74
N SER A 95 -12.35 -20.63 4.35
CA SER A 95 -12.81 -21.43 3.20
C SER A 95 -12.53 -20.79 1.84
N ARG A 96 -12.36 -19.46 1.82
CA ARG A 96 -12.14 -18.68 0.59
C ARG A 96 -10.95 -17.75 0.75
N GLN A 97 -10.24 -17.53 -0.35
CA GLN A 97 -9.06 -16.64 -0.38
C GLN A 97 -9.38 -15.20 0.08
N LYS A 98 -10.54 -14.64 -0.30
CA LYS A 98 -10.96 -13.29 0.12
C LYS A 98 -11.20 -13.17 1.62
N GLU A 99 -11.59 -14.25 2.27
CA GLU A 99 -11.79 -14.34 3.73
C GLU A 99 -10.45 -14.55 4.44
N ALA A 100 -9.46 -15.14 3.77
CA ALA A 100 -8.18 -15.50 4.37
C ALA A 100 -7.23 -14.31 4.62
N ALA A 101 -7.44 -13.16 3.95
CA ALA A 101 -6.62 -11.96 4.13
C ALA A 101 -7.30 -10.65 3.70
N THR A 102 -6.86 -9.55 4.31
CA THR A 102 -7.05 -8.16 3.88
C THR A 102 -5.74 -7.56 3.39
N HIS A 103 -5.79 -6.42 2.69
CA HIS A 103 -4.58 -5.69 2.27
C HIS A 103 -4.20 -4.60 3.28
N LEU A 104 -2.89 -4.31 3.37
CA LEU A 104 -2.37 -3.20 4.17
C LEU A 104 -1.11 -2.61 3.53
N THR A 105 -1.08 -1.29 3.32
CA THR A 105 0.03 -0.61 2.68
C THR A 105 1.08 -0.18 3.71
N LEU A 106 2.30 -0.68 3.60
CA LEU A 106 3.41 -0.35 4.48
C LEU A 106 4.57 0.27 3.70
N LEU A 107 5.19 1.34 4.22
CA LEU A 107 6.32 2.03 3.60
C LEU A 107 7.51 2.09 4.55
N ALA A 108 8.71 1.79 4.06
CA ALA A 108 9.93 1.95 4.84
C ALA A 108 10.32 3.43 4.90
N MET A 109 10.30 4.01 6.10
CA MET A 109 10.73 5.40 6.36
C MET A 109 12.26 5.52 6.39
N ASN A 110 12.95 4.45 6.79
CA ASN A 110 14.39 4.40 6.97
C ASN A 110 14.91 2.96 6.83
N ARG A 111 16.22 2.76 7.09
CA ARG A 111 16.86 1.44 6.98
C ARG A 111 16.22 0.40 7.91
N ARG A 112 15.91 0.77 9.16
CA ARG A 112 15.25 -0.11 10.12
C ARG A 112 13.87 -0.56 9.62
N GLY A 113 13.12 0.36 9.04
CA GLY A 113 11.86 0.05 8.36
C GLY A 113 12.05 -0.95 7.23
N PHE A 114 13.05 -0.77 6.37
CA PHE A 114 13.34 -1.72 5.29
C PHE A 114 13.71 -3.11 5.83
N ASP A 115 14.55 -3.19 6.87
CA ASP A 115 14.89 -4.46 7.52
C ASP A 115 13.63 -5.13 8.11
N ASN A 116 12.70 -4.36 8.67
CA ASN A 116 11.42 -4.86 9.17
C ASN A 116 10.47 -5.31 8.05
N LEU A 117 10.44 -4.64 6.89
CA LEU A 117 9.71 -5.12 5.72
C LEU A 117 10.25 -6.48 5.24
N ILE A 118 11.58 -6.67 5.23
CA ILE A 118 12.20 -7.96 4.89
C ILE A 118 11.74 -9.04 5.86
N ARG A 119 11.82 -8.79 7.18
CA ARG A 119 11.38 -9.73 8.21
C ARG A 119 9.91 -10.12 8.03
N MET A 120 9.04 -9.13 7.82
CA MET A 120 7.61 -9.35 7.59
C MET A 120 7.37 -10.19 6.33
N SER A 121 7.98 -9.82 5.20
CA SER A 121 7.85 -10.56 3.95
C SER A 121 8.37 -12.00 4.09
N SER A 122 9.49 -12.23 4.77
CA SER A 122 10.04 -13.57 4.99
C SER A 122 9.12 -14.43 5.86
N ALA A 123 8.67 -13.92 7.00
CA ALA A 123 7.75 -14.64 7.90
C ALA A 123 6.40 -14.93 7.22
N ALA A 124 5.92 -14.02 6.38
CA ALA A 124 4.70 -14.22 5.60
C ALA A 124 4.77 -15.46 4.69
N TYR A 125 5.94 -15.74 4.09
CA TYR A 125 6.17 -16.94 3.29
C TYR A 125 6.50 -18.17 4.12
N LEU A 126 7.32 -18.04 5.18
CA LEU A 126 7.81 -19.19 5.95
C LEU A 126 6.77 -19.75 6.94
N GLU A 127 5.91 -18.88 7.49
CA GLU A 127 4.97 -19.22 8.56
C GLU A 127 3.51 -18.96 8.16
N GLY A 128 3.28 -17.82 7.50
CA GLY A 128 1.95 -17.31 7.23
C GLY A 128 1.28 -17.80 5.95
N PHE A 129 2.02 -18.56 5.13
CA PHE A 129 1.59 -18.88 3.77
C PHE A 129 0.37 -19.82 3.77
N TYR A 130 -0.73 -19.32 3.21
CA TYR A 130 -1.91 -20.11 2.89
C TYR A 130 -2.26 -19.97 1.41
N TYR A 131 -3.31 -19.22 1.07
CA TYR A 131 -3.57 -18.80 -0.31
C TYR A 131 -2.62 -17.68 -0.78
N LYS A 132 -2.10 -16.90 0.16
CA LYS A 132 -1.18 -15.77 -0.02
C LYS A 132 -0.17 -15.80 1.14
N PRO A 133 1.02 -15.18 1.01
CA PRO A 133 1.95 -14.99 2.12
C PRO A 133 1.38 -13.93 3.07
N ARG A 134 0.96 -14.33 4.27
CA ARG A 134 0.25 -13.43 5.21
C ARG A 134 1.05 -13.10 6.45
N ILE A 135 0.95 -11.86 6.90
CA ILE A 135 1.36 -11.44 8.25
C ILE A 135 0.14 -11.42 9.18
N ASP A 136 0.34 -11.02 10.43
CA ASP A 136 -0.72 -10.75 11.39
C ASP A 136 -0.39 -9.52 12.24
N ARG A 137 -1.34 -9.14 13.12
CA ARG A 137 -1.19 -8.00 14.02
C ARG A 137 -0.02 -8.14 14.99
N GLY A 138 0.29 -9.35 15.45
CA GLY A 138 1.43 -9.59 16.34
C GLY A 138 2.77 -9.28 15.67
N LEU A 139 2.92 -9.70 14.41
CA LEU A 139 4.11 -9.38 13.63
C LEU A 139 4.21 -7.90 13.29
N LEU A 140 3.08 -7.24 13.01
CA LEU A 140 3.02 -5.79 12.82
C LEU A 140 3.48 -5.04 14.08
N GLU A 141 3.02 -5.45 15.27
CA GLU A 141 3.46 -4.87 16.55
C GLU A 141 4.97 -5.06 16.77
N GLU A 142 5.50 -6.25 16.48
CA GLU A 142 6.93 -6.55 16.61
C GLU A 142 7.81 -5.77 15.61
N CYS A 143 7.33 -5.59 14.37
CA CYS A 143 8.11 -5.03 13.27
C CYS A 143 7.69 -3.60 12.89
N ASN A 144 7.01 -2.86 13.78
CA ASN A 144 6.47 -1.54 13.45
C ASN A 144 7.55 -0.45 13.29
N GLU A 145 8.72 -0.58 13.92
CA GLU A 145 9.73 0.48 13.96
C GLU A 145 10.21 0.87 12.55
N GLY A 146 10.23 2.17 12.24
CA GLY A 146 10.67 2.68 10.94
C GLY A 146 9.67 2.46 9.78
N ILE A 147 8.46 1.99 10.06
CA ILE A 147 7.38 1.80 9.08
C ILE A 147 6.36 2.96 9.14
N ILE A 148 5.93 3.44 7.97
CA ILE A 148 4.69 4.21 7.78
C ILE A 148 3.61 3.24 7.34
N CYS A 149 2.42 3.36 7.93
CA CYS A 149 1.26 2.50 7.65
C CYS A 149 0.13 3.34 7.06
N LEU A 150 -0.41 2.93 5.92
CA LEU A 150 -1.62 3.51 5.34
C LEU A 150 -2.77 2.52 5.50
N SER A 151 -3.99 3.01 5.72
CA SER A 151 -5.16 2.15 5.99
C SER A 151 -5.57 1.21 4.85
N GLY A 152 -4.96 1.32 3.68
CA GLY A 152 -5.09 0.37 2.57
C GLY A 152 -6.21 0.71 1.58
N CYS A 153 -6.25 -0.08 0.50
CA CYS A 153 -7.19 0.04 -0.60
C CYS A 153 -8.61 -0.47 -0.23
N ALA A 154 -9.50 -0.60 -1.23
CA ALA A 154 -10.84 -1.16 -1.04
C ALA A 154 -10.86 -2.61 -0.49
N SER A 155 -9.75 -3.35 -0.61
CA SER A 155 -9.58 -4.70 -0.05
C SER A 155 -9.03 -4.72 1.38
N SER A 156 -8.81 -3.55 2.00
CA SER A 156 -8.29 -3.43 3.36
C SER A 156 -9.32 -3.80 4.43
N GLU A 157 -8.83 -4.05 5.65
CA GLU A 157 -9.70 -4.34 6.79
C GLU A 157 -10.60 -3.14 7.11
N LEU A 158 -10.06 -1.92 7.06
CA LEU A 158 -10.83 -0.70 7.29
C LEU A 158 -11.97 -0.55 6.28
N SER A 159 -11.67 -0.65 4.99
CA SER A 159 -12.69 -0.54 3.92
C SER A 159 -13.79 -1.57 4.09
N ARG A 160 -13.46 -2.81 4.45
CA ARG A 160 -14.46 -3.87 4.71
C ARG A 160 -15.37 -3.53 5.88
N LEU A 161 -14.83 -3.02 6.98
CA LEU A 161 -15.62 -2.62 8.15
C LEU A 161 -16.55 -1.45 7.83
N LEU A 162 -16.05 -0.44 7.12
CA LEU A 162 -16.85 0.73 6.72
C LEU A 162 -17.99 0.33 5.77
N LEU A 163 -17.72 -0.50 4.78
CA LEU A 163 -18.74 -1.00 3.85
C LEU A 163 -19.78 -1.92 4.51
N ALA A 164 -19.41 -2.58 5.61
CA ALA A 164 -20.31 -3.40 6.42
C ALA A 164 -21.10 -2.58 7.47
N ASP A 165 -20.95 -1.25 7.47
CA ASP A 165 -21.51 -0.33 8.46
C ASP A 165 -21.10 -0.62 9.93
N SER A 166 -19.95 -1.27 10.10
CA SER A 166 -19.36 -1.59 11.40
C SER A 166 -18.51 -0.44 11.94
N GLN A 167 -19.13 0.73 12.16
CA GLN A 167 -18.44 1.98 12.53
C GLN A 167 -17.59 1.85 13.81
N ASP A 168 -18.11 1.17 14.84
CA ASP A 168 -17.41 0.97 16.11
C ASP A 168 -16.16 0.08 15.96
N ASP A 169 -16.24 -0.95 15.12
CA ASP A 169 -15.09 -1.80 14.81
C ASP A 169 -14.05 -1.05 13.98
N ALA A 170 -14.49 -0.26 12.99
CA ALA A 170 -13.60 0.58 12.19
C ALA A 170 -12.83 1.56 13.08
N LYS A 171 -13.51 2.19 14.04
CA LYS A 171 -12.87 3.07 15.02
C LYS A 171 -11.86 2.33 15.89
N ARG A 172 -12.22 1.17 16.46
CA ARG A 172 -11.29 0.34 17.26
C ARG A 172 -10.07 -0.10 16.46
N LEU A 173 -10.26 -0.44 15.19
CA LEU A 173 -9.17 -0.81 14.29
C LEU A 173 -8.21 0.36 14.08
N VAL A 174 -8.73 1.56 13.81
CA VAL A 174 -7.92 2.77 13.63
C VAL A 174 -7.20 3.14 14.92
N GLU A 175 -7.86 3.06 16.08
CA GLU A 175 -7.22 3.28 17.39
C GLU A 175 -6.07 2.29 17.62
N TRP A 176 -6.23 1.03 17.20
CA TRP A 176 -5.15 0.04 17.23
C TRP A 176 -3.98 0.45 16.32
N TYR A 177 -4.24 0.86 15.08
CA TYR A 177 -3.18 1.33 14.18
C TYR A 177 -2.45 2.56 14.74
N VAL A 178 -3.17 3.54 15.26
CA VAL A 178 -2.59 4.74 15.88
C VAL A 178 -1.74 4.37 17.09
N ARG A 179 -2.16 3.41 17.93
CA ARG A 179 -1.35 2.91 19.05
C ARG A 179 -0.04 2.28 18.58
N VAL A 180 -0.07 1.51 17.49
CA VAL A 180 1.10 0.75 16.99
C VAL A 180 2.07 1.63 16.21
N PHE A 181 1.55 2.50 15.34
CA PHE A 181 2.37 3.29 14.41
C PHE A 181 2.55 4.75 14.82
N GLY A 182 1.72 5.27 15.73
CA GLY A 182 1.77 6.65 16.21
C GLY A 182 1.44 7.66 15.11
N ASP A 183 2.28 8.67 14.98
CA ASP A 183 2.24 9.70 13.94
C ASP A 183 2.62 9.18 12.54
N ARG A 184 2.96 7.90 12.42
CA ARG A 184 3.28 7.22 11.16
C ARG A 184 2.09 6.47 10.56
N PHE A 185 0.88 6.66 11.10
CA PHE A 185 -0.36 6.12 10.52
C PHE A 185 -1.14 7.19 9.76
N TYR A 186 -1.61 6.83 8.57
CA TYR A 186 -2.42 7.70 7.71
C TYR A 186 -3.63 6.95 7.18
N LEU A 187 -4.73 7.66 7.02
CA LEU A 187 -5.92 7.15 6.34
C LEU A 187 -5.74 7.31 4.83
N GLU A 188 -5.71 6.19 4.12
CA GLU A 188 -5.49 6.10 2.69
C GLU A 188 -6.79 6.36 1.91
N ILE A 189 -6.74 7.21 0.89
CA ILE A 189 -7.86 7.47 -0.01
C ILE A 189 -7.45 7.29 -1.47
N GLN A 190 -8.34 6.68 -2.25
CA GLN A 190 -8.14 6.35 -3.66
C GLN A 190 -9.42 6.65 -4.43
N ASN A 191 -9.30 7.16 -5.66
CA ASN A 191 -10.44 7.35 -6.54
C ASN A 191 -10.05 7.23 -8.02
N SER A 192 -10.22 6.03 -8.58
CA SER A 192 -10.00 5.74 -10.01
C SER A 192 -11.32 5.69 -10.80
N GLY A 193 -12.40 6.32 -10.29
CA GLY A 193 -13.71 6.35 -10.94
C GLY A 193 -14.59 5.12 -10.70
N PHE A 194 -14.16 4.18 -9.85
CA PHE A 194 -14.98 3.03 -9.44
C PHE A 194 -15.85 3.38 -8.24
N GLU A 195 -17.13 2.98 -8.29
CA GLU A 195 -18.10 3.29 -7.23
C GLU A 195 -17.67 2.78 -5.85
N ILE A 196 -17.10 1.58 -5.78
CA ILE A 196 -16.62 1.01 -4.52
C ILE A 196 -15.49 1.84 -3.89
N GLN A 197 -14.58 2.38 -4.72
CA GLN A 197 -13.51 3.25 -4.23
C GLN A 197 -14.06 4.59 -3.76
N ARG A 198 -15.03 5.16 -4.50
CA ARG A 198 -15.72 6.40 -4.10
C ARG A 198 -16.39 6.26 -2.74
N GLN A 199 -17.12 5.17 -2.51
CA GLN A 199 -17.77 4.88 -1.22
C GLN A 199 -16.74 4.74 -0.09
N CYS A 200 -15.70 3.91 -0.28
CA CYS A 200 -14.65 3.76 0.73
C CYS A 200 -13.95 5.09 1.03
N MET A 201 -13.65 5.89 0.01
CA MET A 201 -13.03 7.21 0.14
C MET A 201 -13.91 8.14 0.99
N GLU A 202 -15.19 8.32 0.64
CA GLU A 202 -16.11 9.21 1.37
C GLU A 202 -16.22 8.81 2.85
N MET A 203 -16.41 7.51 3.13
CA MET A 203 -16.47 6.99 4.50
C MET A 203 -15.15 7.18 5.26
N THR A 204 -14.02 7.02 4.58
CA THR A 204 -12.69 7.20 5.17
C THR A 204 -12.39 8.66 5.48
N VAL A 205 -12.80 9.58 4.62
CA VAL A 205 -12.70 11.03 4.84
C VAL A 205 -13.53 11.45 6.06
N ASP A 206 -14.76 10.95 6.17
CA ASP A 206 -15.63 11.22 7.32
C ASP A 206 -15.02 10.69 8.63
N LEU A 207 -14.47 9.47 8.60
CA LEU A 207 -13.79 8.89 9.76
C LEU A 207 -12.55 9.70 10.15
N ALA A 208 -11.74 10.10 9.16
CA ALA A 208 -10.55 10.92 9.37
C ALA A 208 -10.89 12.25 10.05
N ALA A 209 -11.95 12.93 9.57
CA ALA A 209 -12.41 14.18 10.15
C ALA A 209 -12.89 14.01 11.60
N LYS A 210 -13.65 12.94 11.90
CA LYS A 210 -14.14 12.64 13.26
C LYS A 210 -13.01 12.31 14.23
N MET A 211 -11.94 11.66 13.75
CA MET A 211 -10.82 11.22 14.58
C MET A 211 -9.63 12.19 14.60
N GLY A 212 -9.65 13.24 13.76
CA GLY A 212 -8.55 14.19 13.64
C GLY A 212 -7.28 13.58 13.05
N LEU A 213 -7.42 12.62 12.13
CA LEU A 213 -6.29 11.88 11.53
C LEU A 213 -5.94 12.39 10.13
N PRO A 214 -4.65 12.32 9.75
CA PRO A 214 -4.20 12.78 8.44
C PRO A 214 -4.62 11.82 7.32
N LEU A 215 -4.97 12.40 6.17
CA LEU A 215 -5.27 11.69 4.93
C LEU A 215 -4.04 11.63 4.01
N VAL A 216 -3.92 10.56 3.25
CA VAL A 216 -2.96 10.42 2.14
C VAL A 216 -3.70 9.91 0.91
N ALA A 217 -3.59 10.65 -0.20
CA ALA A 217 -4.08 10.20 -1.51
C ALA A 217 -3.02 9.35 -2.22
N THR A 218 -3.43 8.22 -2.81
CA THR A 218 -2.53 7.32 -3.53
C THR A 218 -2.98 7.00 -4.95
#